data_AF-A0A8S2TYL7-F1
#
_entry.id   AF-A0A8S2TYL7-F1
#
_cell.length_a   1.000
_cell.length_b   1.000
_cell.length_c   1.000
_cell.angle_alpha   90.00
_cell.angle_beta   90.00
_cell.angle_gamma   90.00
#
_symmetry.space_group_name_H-M   'P 1'
#
loop_
_entity.id
_entity.type
_entity.pdbx_description
1 polymer ?
#
loop_
_entity_poly.entity_id
_entity_poly.type
_entity_poly.pdbx_seq_one_letter_code
_entity_poly.pdbx_strand_id
1 'polypeptide(L)'
;MQHGINGAKFIRTLRNLSKDKSIYITRADKGRAVVILDREDYVSKMNLIINDQSTFQLEDTDPTIKQEDRLIRKLGKLKETGFINEDEYKRCRPTGSQLARIYGLPKIHKRDFPLRPILSASAREETYE
;
A
#
# COMPACT_ATOMS: atom_id res chain seq x y z
N MET A 1 -15.16 -39.72 -7.36
CA MET A 1 -15.53 -38.80 -8.46
C MET A 1 -14.73 -37.51 -8.31
N GLN A 2 -13.58 -37.39 -8.98
CA GLN A 2 -12.88 -36.10 -9.09
C GLN A 2 -13.57 -35.30 -10.19
N HIS A 3 -14.35 -34.29 -9.82
CA HIS A 3 -14.79 -33.30 -10.80
C HIS A 3 -13.56 -32.46 -11.18
N GLY A 4 -12.94 -32.83 -12.30
CA GLY A 4 -11.87 -32.06 -12.90
C GLY A 4 -12.38 -30.64 -13.17
N ILE A 5 -11.83 -29.68 -12.45
CA ILE A 5 -12.09 -28.26 -12.70
C ILE A 5 -11.60 -28.00 -14.12
N ASN A 6 -12.54 -27.77 -15.04
CA ASN A 6 -12.24 -27.52 -16.43
C ASN A 6 -11.45 -26.19 -16.50
N GLY A 7 -10.12 -26.29 -16.61
CA GLY A 7 -9.19 -25.18 -16.29
C GLY A 7 -9.45 -23.91 -17.11
N ALA A 8 -9.89 -24.05 -18.35
CA ALA A 8 -10.26 -22.92 -19.20
C ALA A 8 -11.49 -22.15 -18.69
N LYS A 9 -12.49 -22.86 -18.13
CA LYS A 9 -13.68 -22.23 -17.53
C LYS A 9 -13.30 -21.50 -16.24
N PHE A 10 -12.49 -22.14 -15.39
CA PHE A 10 -12.03 -21.57 -14.13
C PHE A 10 -11.21 -20.28 -14.32
N ILE A 11 -10.24 -20.29 -15.23
CA ILE A 11 -9.43 -19.10 -15.55
C ILE A 11 -10.31 -17.96 -16.08
N ARG A 12 -11.30 -18.29 -16.92
CA ARG A 12 -12.26 -17.28 -17.43
C ARG A 12 -13.08 -16.66 -16.30
N THR A 13 -13.55 -17.47 -15.36
CA THR A 13 -14.27 -16.97 -14.18
C THR A 13 -13.39 -16.05 -13.33
N LEU A 14 -12.13 -16.42 -13.07
CA LEU A 14 -11.21 -15.56 -12.31
C LEU A 14 -10.93 -14.24 -13.02
N ARG A 15 -10.76 -14.25 -14.36
CA ARG A 15 -10.59 -13.01 -15.15
C ARG A 15 -11.83 -12.13 -15.15
N ASN A 16 -13.02 -12.73 -15.11
CA ASN A 16 -14.25 -11.95 -15.01
C ASN A 16 -14.38 -11.34 -13.61
N LEU A 17 -14.06 -12.13 -12.57
CA LEU A 17 -14.05 -11.66 -11.19
C LEU A 17 -13.04 -10.52 -10.99
N SER A 18 -11.83 -10.61 -11.55
CA SER A 18 -10.83 -9.56 -11.45
C SER A 18 -11.22 -8.27 -12.19
N LYS A 19 -12.14 -8.33 -13.15
CA LYS A 19 -12.65 -7.17 -13.90
C LYS A 19 -13.85 -6.50 -13.23
N ASP A 20 -14.47 -7.18 -12.27
CA ASP A 20 -15.61 -6.63 -11.55
C ASP A 20 -15.13 -5.52 -10.60
N LYS A 21 -15.54 -4.28 -10.91
CA LYS A 21 -15.17 -3.10 -10.12
C LYS A 21 -16.02 -2.95 -8.86
N SER A 22 -17.13 -3.65 -8.72
CA SER A 22 -17.98 -3.59 -7.52
C SER A 22 -17.35 -4.30 -6.31
N ILE A 23 -16.38 -5.19 -6.55
CA ILE A 23 -15.70 -5.94 -5.50
C ILE A 23 -14.28 -5.43 -5.23
N TYR A 24 -13.82 -5.66 -4.01
CA TYR A 24 -12.45 -5.46 -3.57
C TYR A 24 -11.86 -6.79 -3.08
N ILE A 25 -10.82 -7.27 -3.76
CA ILE A 25 -10.15 -8.53 -3.44
C ILE A 25 -8.86 -8.21 -2.68
N THR A 26 -8.70 -8.76 -1.49
CA THR A 26 -7.50 -8.55 -0.66
C THR A 26 -7.17 -9.79 0.18
N ARG A 27 -6.06 -9.75 0.91
CA ARG A 27 -5.70 -10.78 1.88
C ARG A 27 -6.31 -10.47 3.24
N ALA A 28 -6.62 -11.52 4.00
CA ALA A 28 -7.01 -11.36 5.39
C ALA A 28 -5.84 -10.84 6.24
N ASP A 29 -6.18 -10.10 7.29
CA ASP A 29 -5.24 -9.59 8.28
C ASP A 29 -4.49 -10.68 9.06
N LYS A 30 -5.18 -11.80 9.29
CA LYS A 30 -4.63 -13.00 9.92
C LYS A 30 -5.10 -14.23 9.16
N GLY A 31 -4.23 -15.23 9.09
CA GLY A 31 -4.45 -16.44 8.31
C GLY A 31 -4.06 -16.26 6.84
N ARG A 32 -3.99 -17.37 6.12
CA ARG A 32 -3.66 -17.40 4.68
C ARG A 32 -4.93 -17.41 3.84
N ALA A 33 -5.82 -16.46 4.08
CA ALA A 33 -7.12 -16.36 3.42
C ALA A 33 -7.16 -15.18 2.43
N VAL A 34 -7.88 -15.38 1.32
CA VAL A 34 -8.29 -14.34 0.39
C VAL A 34 -9.71 -13.90 0.77
N VAL A 35 -9.95 -12.60 0.77
CA VAL A 35 -11.23 -12.00 1.15
C VAL A 35 -11.74 -11.18 -0.03
N ILE A 36 -13.03 -11.34 -0.33
CA ILE A 36 -13.76 -10.52 -1.29
C ILE A 36 -14.72 -9.66 -0.49
N LEU A 37 -14.64 -8.35 -0.68
CA LEU A 37 -15.48 -7.35 -0.03
C LEU A 37 -16.28 -6.59 -1.09
N ASP A 38 -17.40 -6.01 -0.66
CA ASP A 38 -18.00 -4.91 -1.40
C ASP A 38 -17.04 -3.71 -1.42
N ARG A 39 -16.84 -3.10 -2.59
CA ARG A 39 -15.88 -2.01 -2.75
C ARG A 39 -16.34 -0.74 -2.05
N GLU A 40 -17.63 -0.43 -2.07
CA GLU A 40 -18.17 0.79 -1.46
C GLU A 40 -18.09 0.72 0.07
N ASP A 41 -18.40 -0.44 0.67
CA ASP A 41 -18.20 -0.69 2.10
C ASP A 41 -16.71 -0.56 2.50
N TYR A 42 -15.81 -1.16 1.71
CA TYR A 42 -14.37 -1.05 1.96
C TYR A 42 -13.88 0.40 1.92
N VAL A 43 -14.26 1.16 0.88
CA VAL A 43 -13.88 2.58 0.74
C VAL A 43 -14.47 3.40 1.88
N SER A 44 -15.74 3.19 2.23
CA SER A 44 -16.40 3.83 3.37
C SER A 44 -15.66 3.59 4.68
N LYS A 45 -15.27 2.34 4.97
CA LYS A 45 -14.48 1.97 6.16
C LYS A 45 -13.10 2.60 6.16
N MET A 46 -12.42 2.65 5.01
CA MET A 46 -11.12 3.32 4.90
C MET A 46 -11.24 4.82 5.12
N ASN A 47 -12.26 5.47 4.54
CA ASN A 47 -12.55 6.88 4.73
C ASN A 47 -12.84 7.20 6.20
N LEU A 48 -13.58 6.34 6.91
CA LEU A 48 -13.81 6.50 8.34
C LEU A 48 -12.50 6.50 9.14
N ILE A 49 -11.54 5.65 8.77
CA ILE A 49 -10.23 5.59 9.43
C ILE A 49 -9.40 6.84 9.16
N ILE A 50 -9.27 7.26 7.89
CA ILE A 50 -8.38 8.39 7.53
C ILE A 50 -8.95 9.76 7.90
N ASN A 51 -10.27 9.86 8.09
CA ASN A 51 -10.92 11.10 8.53
C ASN A 51 -10.97 11.24 10.06
N ASP A 52 -10.42 10.29 10.83
CA ASP A 52 -10.28 10.43 12.27
C ASP A 52 -9.26 11.53 12.60
N GLN A 53 -9.76 12.72 12.97
CA GLN A 53 -8.96 13.89 13.31
C GLN A 53 -8.18 13.76 14.61
N SER A 54 -8.44 12.74 15.43
CA SER A 54 -7.60 12.44 16.61
C SER A 54 -6.30 11.74 16.22
N THR A 55 -6.25 11.10 15.05
CA THR A 55 -5.11 10.32 14.56
C THR A 55 -4.45 10.95 13.33
N PHE A 56 -5.24 11.50 12.39
CA PHE A 56 -4.78 12.02 11.10
C PHE A 56 -5.07 13.50 10.94
N GLN A 57 -4.19 14.18 10.20
CA GLN A 57 -4.36 15.56 9.78
C GLN A 57 -4.27 15.63 8.26
N LEU A 58 -5.16 16.42 7.66
CA LEU A 58 -5.11 16.70 6.23
C LEU A 58 -3.91 17.62 5.92
N GLU A 59 -3.16 17.28 4.90
CA GLU A 59 -2.04 18.07 4.39
C GLU A 59 -2.37 18.51 2.96
N ASP A 60 -2.33 19.83 2.72
CA ASP A 60 -2.73 20.43 1.42
C ASP A 60 -1.63 20.34 0.36
N THR A 61 -0.39 20.00 0.76
CA THR A 61 0.76 19.95 -0.13
C THR A 61 1.51 18.64 0.01
N ASP A 62 2.03 18.12 -1.09
CA ASP A 62 2.93 16.95 -1.03
C ASP A 62 4.29 17.37 -0.46
N PRO A 63 4.67 16.95 0.77
CA PRO A 63 5.95 17.33 1.36
C PRO A 63 7.12 16.55 0.76
N THR A 64 6.89 15.54 -0.09
CA THR A 64 7.88 14.57 -0.54
C THR A 64 9.11 15.24 -1.15
N ILE A 65 8.92 16.16 -2.10
CA ILE A 65 10.01 16.86 -2.79
C ILE A 65 10.83 17.68 -1.78
N LYS A 66 10.15 18.38 -0.87
CA LYS A 66 10.81 19.19 0.16
C LYS A 66 11.62 18.33 1.13
N GLN A 67 11.13 17.16 1.50
CA GLN A 67 11.86 16.23 2.36
C GLN A 67 13.04 15.58 1.62
N GLU A 68 12.86 15.22 0.36
CA GLU A 68 13.92 14.70 -0.52
C GLU A 68 15.07 15.71 -0.64
N ASP A 69 14.77 16.97 -0.97
CA ASP A 69 15.75 18.05 -1.05
C ASP A 69 16.49 18.26 0.27
N ARG A 70 15.75 18.24 1.39
CA ARG A 70 16.35 18.39 2.73
C ARG A 70 17.31 17.24 3.03
N LEU A 71 16.96 16.01 2.68
CA LEU A 71 17.80 14.84 2.86
C LEU A 71 19.04 14.92 1.95
N ILE A 72 18.89 15.25 0.67
CA ILE A 72 20.00 15.42 -0.28
C ILE A 72 20.99 16.48 0.23
N ARG A 73 20.51 17.64 0.69
CA ARG A 73 21.38 18.68 1.26
C ARG A 73 22.15 18.19 2.49
N LYS A 74 21.51 17.40 3.35
CA LYS A 74 22.17 16.84 4.54
C LYS A 74 23.23 15.81 4.16
N LEU A 75 22.93 14.93 3.19
CA LEU A 75 23.88 13.96 2.66
C LEU A 75 25.07 14.66 1.98
N GLY A 76 24.83 15.75 1.23
CA GLY A 76 25.88 16.56 0.62
C GLY A 76 26.85 17.12 1.66
N LYS A 77 26.34 17.71 2.75
CA LYS A 77 27.17 18.20 3.86
C LYS A 77 28.01 17.09 4.50
N LEU A 78 27.42 15.91 4.74
CA LEU A 78 28.16 14.79 5.32
C LEU A 78 29.32 14.33 4.43
N LYS A 79 29.08 14.31 3.11
CA LYS A 79 30.10 14.00 2.11
C LYS A 79 31.20 15.07 2.07
N GLU A 80 30.84 16.35 2.08
CA GLU A 80 31.80 17.47 2.13
C GLU A 80 32.68 17.43 3.37
N THR A 81 32.11 17.05 4.53
CA THR A 81 32.87 16.89 5.78
C THR A 81 33.72 15.61 5.84
N GLY A 82 33.64 14.74 4.82
CA GLY A 82 34.34 13.46 4.78
C GLY A 82 33.78 12.39 5.73
N PHE A 83 32.60 12.62 6.33
CA PHE A 83 31.96 11.64 7.22
C PHE A 83 31.41 10.43 6.45
N ILE A 84 31.00 10.65 5.19
CA ILE A 84 30.65 9.59 4.25
C ILE A 84 31.45 9.74 2.96
N ASN A 85 31.76 8.61 2.32
CA ASN A 85 32.39 8.59 1.01
C ASN A 85 31.36 8.71 -0.14
N GLU A 86 31.86 8.80 -1.38
CA GLU A 86 31.02 8.93 -2.57
C GLU A 86 30.03 7.77 -2.74
N ASP A 87 30.46 6.54 -2.46
CA ASP A 87 29.64 5.35 -2.65
C ASP A 87 28.54 5.23 -1.58
N GLU A 88 28.84 5.64 -0.36
CA GLU A 88 27.84 5.82 0.71
C GLU A 88 26.83 6.90 0.34
N TYR A 89 27.30 8.06 -0.13
CA TYR A 89 26.42 9.13 -0.60
C TYR A 89 25.47 8.64 -1.69
N LYS A 90 25.98 7.97 -2.74
CA LYS A 90 25.16 7.44 -3.83
C LYS A 90 24.14 6.40 -3.38
N ARG A 91 24.51 5.52 -2.45
CA ARG A 91 23.59 4.50 -1.89
C ARG A 91 22.50 5.11 -1.02
N CYS A 92 22.81 6.16 -0.27
CA CYS A 92 21.85 6.81 0.62
C CYS A 92 21.02 7.90 -0.08
N ARG A 93 21.46 8.39 -1.24
CA ARG A 93 20.77 9.45 -1.97
C ARG A 93 19.42 8.93 -2.49
N PRO A 94 18.29 9.51 -2.08
CA PRO A 94 17.00 9.12 -2.61
C PRO A 94 16.90 9.39 -4.11
N THR A 95 16.11 8.56 -4.79
CA THR A 95 15.73 8.73 -6.20
C THR A 95 14.25 8.43 -6.39
N GLY A 96 13.49 9.41 -6.86
CA GLY A 96 12.08 9.21 -7.21
C GLY A 96 11.20 8.88 -6.00
N SER A 97 11.32 9.65 -4.92
CA SER A 97 10.51 9.48 -3.72
C SER A 97 9.01 9.56 -4.05
N GLN A 98 8.20 8.75 -3.37
CA GLN A 98 6.75 8.73 -3.53
C GLN A 98 6.07 8.76 -2.17
N LEU A 99 4.87 9.33 -2.12
CA LEU A 99 4.02 9.25 -0.95
C LEU A 99 3.69 7.80 -0.59
N ALA A 100 3.63 7.54 0.71
CA ALA A 100 3.19 6.25 1.22
C ALA A 100 1.72 6.00 0.85
N ARG A 101 1.40 4.74 0.54
CA ARG A 101 0.03 4.32 0.23
C ARG A 101 -0.61 3.67 1.45
N ILE A 102 -1.84 4.04 1.77
CA ILE A 102 -2.61 3.41 2.85
C ILE A 102 -3.62 2.41 2.27
N TYR A 103 -3.74 1.25 2.91
CA TYR A 103 -4.77 0.26 2.61
C TYR A 103 -5.21 -0.50 3.86
N GLY A 104 -6.35 -1.18 3.81
CA GLY A 104 -6.94 -1.91 4.92
C GLY A 104 -6.90 -3.42 4.72
N LEU A 105 -6.45 -4.16 5.74
CA LEU A 105 -6.61 -5.61 5.78
C LEU A 105 -7.79 -6.01 6.68
N PRO A 106 -8.78 -6.78 6.19
CA PRO A 106 -9.93 -7.18 6.99
C PRO A 106 -9.54 -8.12 8.12
N LYS A 107 -9.89 -7.74 9.35
CA LYS A 107 -9.73 -8.57 10.55
C LYS A 107 -10.87 -9.59 10.63
N ILE A 108 -10.82 -10.62 9.79
CA ILE A 108 -11.87 -11.67 9.68
C ILE A 108 -12.14 -12.45 10.97
N HIS A 109 -11.23 -12.36 11.96
CA HIS A 109 -11.34 -12.99 13.27
C HIS A 109 -11.99 -12.09 14.35
N LYS A 110 -12.57 -10.96 13.94
CA LYS A 110 -13.27 -10.00 14.80
C LYS A 110 -14.70 -9.79 14.30
N ARG A 111 -15.62 -9.44 15.19
CA ARG A 111 -16.99 -9.03 14.81
C ARG A 111 -16.94 -7.80 13.90
N ASP A 112 -17.87 -7.72 12.96
CA ASP A 112 -18.02 -6.64 11.98
C ASP A 112 -16.85 -6.44 11.00
N PHE A 113 -15.88 -7.36 11.05
CA PHE A 113 -14.72 -7.43 10.15
C PHE A 113 -14.00 -6.07 9.96
N PRO A 114 -13.58 -5.38 11.04
CA PRO A 114 -12.92 -4.08 10.93
C PRO A 114 -11.63 -4.19 10.13
N LEU A 115 -11.26 -3.09 9.46
CA LEU A 115 -10.01 -3.02 8.71
C LEU A 115 -8.83 -2.69 9.66
N ARG A 116 -7.67 -3.31 9.41
CA ARG A 116 -6.38 -2.85 9.92
C ARG A 116 -5.78 -1.91 8.88
N PRO A 117 -5.63 -0.60 9.17
CA PRO A 117 -4.90 0.28 8.27
C PRO A 117 -3.42 -0.11 8.26
N ILE A 118 -2.85 -0.20 7.06
CA ILE A 118 -1.44 -0.45 6.78
C ILE A 118 -0.94 0.71 5.92
N LEU A 119 0.13 1.36 6.38
CA LEU A 119 0.84 2.37 5.61
C LEU A 119 2.05 1.72 4.93
N SER A 120 2.08 1.75 3.60
CA SER A 120 3.15 1.18 2.79
C SER A 120 4.05 2.29 2.27
N ALA A 121 5.27 2.35 2.79
CA ALA A 121 6.29 3.34 2.43
C ALA A 121 7.41 2.77 1.52
N SER A 122 7.22 1.56 0.98
CA SER A 122 8.16 0.95 0.03
C SER A 122 8.01 1.57 -1.35
N ALA A 123 9.13 2.05 -1.92
CA ALA A 123 9.20 2.47 -3.30
C ALA A 123 8.99 1.26 -4.22
N ARG A 124 7.86 1.26 -4.96
CA ARG A 124 7.43 0.25 -5.95
C ARG A 124 7.54 -1.22 -5.50
N GLU A 125 6.40 -1.79 -5.11
CA GLU A 125 5.98 -3.05 -5.74
C GLU A 125 4.96 -2.66 -6.80
N GLU A 126 5.22 -3.00 -8.06
CA GLU A 126 4.18 -3.02 -9.09
C GLU A 126 3.08 -3.96 -8.60
N THR A 127 2.06 -3.39 -7.96
CA THR A 127 0.78 -4.08 -7.79
C THR A 127 0.25 -4.23 -9.20
N TYR A 128 0.31 -5.45 -9.73
CA TYR A 128 -0.27 -5.85 -11.01
C TYR A 128 -1.67 -5.24 -11.16
N GLU A 129 -1.79 -4.21 -12.00
CA GLU A 129 -3.05 -3.78 -12.60
C GLU A 129 -3.43 -4.73 -13.75
#